data_AF-A0A2V8PMX3-F1
#
_entry.id   AF-A0A2V8PMX3-F1
#
_cell.length_a   1.000
_cell.length_b   1.000
_cell.length_c   1.000
_cell.angle_alpha   90.00
_cell.angle_beta   90.00
_cell.angle_gamma   90.00
#
_symmetry.space_group_name_H-M   'P 1'
#
loop_
_entity.id
_entity.type
_entity.pdbx_description
1 polymer ?
#
loop_
_entity_poly.entity_id
_entity_poly.type
_entity_poly.pdbx_seq_one_letter_code
_entity_poly.pdbx_strand_id
1 'polypeptide(L)'
;MWCHSNSTDHVIKPEQNQLASNLPTSRREFLGGAALTVIGLSLPVSVASDFSETTATRPTLGFHDLHRAPDSVMVQTATDDLRLNPTGARWTNGQVVVTLTDLPGALRVQLSAPTVPIKRLHLRWRARMNDTRLILGDAWERGYGDLEWRGWIPDRVMPWYFATHNGSLTHSYGVRTGARAFCFWQVDEQGISLWADVRSGGVGVQLGERVLDVCEVACRAGRAGESAFAAVHAFCRQMCSNPRLPPQPVYGSNDWYWVYGKNSAETVLADAQHIVELSPTSANRPFAVIDDGWQPVRGKDKVGVGTWDRGNEKFPDMPGLAAEIRRASARPGIWIRPLQATGDAHDLWRLPRDRAFLDPTVPEVRQKVADDIARLRQWGFEVRHLRQVGLSDGSRADEGRLDVRLGARAHNGRGD
;
A
#
# COMPACT_ATOMS: atom_id res chain seq x y z
N MET A 1 -16.22 -11.23 55.44
CA MET A 1 -16.69 -12.62 55.34
C MET A 1 -18.03 -12.57 54.60
N TRP A 2 -18.32 -13.51 53.71
CA TRP A 2 -19.53 -13.54 52.86
C TRP A 2 -20.84 -13.15 53.59
N CYS A 3 -21.79 -12.58 52.82
CA CYS A 3 -23.24 -12.35 53.03
C CYS A 3 -23.72 -10.87 53.03
N HIS A 4 -24.96 -10.68 52.55
CA HIS A 4 -25.85 -9.49 52.50
C HIS A 4 -25.73 -8.58 51.27
N SER A 5 -26.75 -7.86 50.79
CA SER A 5 -28.21 -8.01 50.59
C SER A 5 -28.74 -6.61 50.19
N ASN A 6 -29.63 -6.56 49.20
CA ASN A 6 -30.75 -5.60 48.99
C ASN A 6 -30.58 -4.07 48.87
N SER A 7 -31.48 -3.56 48.01
CA SER A 7 -32.19 -2.25 48.02
C SER A 7 -31.44 -1.02 47.51
N THR A 8 -32.03 -0.10 46.73
CA THR A 8 -33.46 0.24 46.52
C THR A 8 -33.62 1.09 45.26
N ASP A 9 -34.83 1.07 44.71
CA ASP A 9 -35.37 1.92 43.65
C ASP A 9 -35.23 3.43 43.90
N HIS A 10 -35.04 4.20 42.83
CA HIS A 10 -35.67 5.51 42.67
C HIS A 10 -36.05 5.77 41.20
N VAL A 11 -37.36 5.79 40.96
CA VAL A 11 -38.04 6.29 39.78
C VAL A 11 -38.31 7.79 39.97
N ILE A 12 -37.86 8.62 39.03
CA ILE A 12 -38.39 9.98 38.81
C ILE A 12 -38.66 10.15 37.31
N LYS A 13 -39.87 10.65 37.00
CA LYS A 13 -40.50 10.79 35.67
C LYS A 13 -39.83 11.86 34.79
N PRO A 14 -39.95 11.80 33.44
CA PRO A 14 -39.42 12.81 32.54
C PRO A 14 -40.41 13.97 32.35
N GLU A 15 -39.90 15.20 32.41
CA GLU A 15 -40.60 16.41 31.94
C GLU A 15 -40.46 16.57 30.42
N GLN A 16 -41.58 16.95 29.82
CA GLN A 16 -41.72 17.30 28.42
C GLN A 16 -41.07 18.66 28.14
N ASN A 17 -40.30 18.75 27.05
CA ASN A 17 -40.27 19.99 26.29
C ASN A 17 -40.09 19.70 24.80
N GLN A 18 -41.11 20.06 24.03
CA GLN A 18 -41.13 20.06 22.57
C GLN A 18 -40.41 21.31 22.07
N LEU A 19 -39.61 21.19 21.00
CA LEU A 19 -39.56 22.13 19.88
C LEU A 19 -38.75 21.56 18.71
N ALA A 20 -39.49 21.19 17.67
CA ALA A 20 -39.21 21.13 16.23
C ALA A 20 -37.76 20.97 15.71
N SER A 21 -37.55 19.93 14.91
CA SER A 21 -37.40 20.08 13.44
C SER A 21 -37.23 18.73 12.73
N ASN A 22 -37.91 18.63 11.58
CA ASN A 22 -38.02 17.47 10.69
C ASN A 22 -36.66 16.98 10.16
N LEU A 23 -36.48 15.66 10.07
CA LEU A 23 -35.68 14.96 9.04
C LEU A 23 -35.96 13.44 9.13
N PRO A 24 -36.54 12.79 8.10
CA PRO A 24 -36.59 11.33 8.03
C PRO A 24 -35.23 10.74 7.68
N THR A 25 -34.87 9.74 8.47
CA THR A 25 -33.78 8.79 8.29
C THR A 25 -34.12 7.76 7.21
N SER A 26 -33.08 7.43 6.43
CA SER A 26 -32.78 6.11 5.84
C SER A 26 -32.78 5.98 4.30
N ARG A 27 -31.73 5.28 3.85
CA ARG A 27 -31.22 5.03 2.50
C ARG A 27 -32.05 4.02 1.67
N ARG A 28 -33.36 3.87 1.89
CA ARG A 28 -34.13 2.78 1.26
C ARG A 28 -35.26 3.15 0.31
N GLU A 29 -35.40 4.43 -0.07
CA GLU A 29 -36.43 4.87 -1.04
C GLU A 29 -35.88 5.78 -2.16
N PHE A 30 -34.80 5.38 -2.84
CA PHE A 30 -34.34 6.10 -4.06
C PHE A 30 -34.07 5.19 -5.28
N LEU A 31 -34.55 3.94 -5.28
CA LEU A 31 -34.48 3.09 -6.47
C LEU A 31 -35.86 2.50 -6.75
N GLY A 32 -36.65 3.23 -7.52
CA GLY A 32 -37.94 2.77 -8.02
C GLY A 32 -38.45 3.68 -9.13
N GLY A 33 -38.13 3.34 -10.38
CA GLY A 33 -38.89 3.81 -11.55
C GLY A 33 -38.08 4.59 -12.58
N ALA A 34 -37.56 3.87 -13.58
CA ALA A 34 -37.71 4.22 -15.00
C ALA A 34 -37.02 3.14 -15.87
N ALA A 35 -37.83 2.26 -16.45
CA ALA A 35 -37.47 1.51 -17.64
C ALA A 35 -38.13 2.22 -18.84
N LEU A 36 -37.39 2.44 -19.93
CA LEU A 36 -37.75 2.01 -21.30
C LEU A 36 -36.80 2.61 -22.38
N THR A 37 -36.11 1.66 -23.06
CA THR A 37 -35.77 1.56 -24.50
C THR A 37 -35.18 2.74 -25.28
N VAL A 38 -34.00 2.50 -25.90
CA VAL A 38 -33.80 2.53 -27.38
C VAL A 38 -32.76 1.50 -27.79
N ILE A 39 -33.12 0.69 -28.80
CA ILE A 39 -32.28 -0.24 -29.57
C ILE A 39 -31.55 0.56 -30.67
N GLY A 40 -30.25 0.32 -30.89
CA GLY A 40 -29.48 0.94 -31.97
C GLY A 40 -28.27 0.11 -32.38
N LEU A 41 -28.24 -0.30 -33.66
CA LEU A 41 -27.38 -1.28 -34.31
C LEU A 41 -25.86 -0.95 -34.35
N SER A 42 -25.10 -2.04 -34.49
CA SER A 42 -23.67 -2.19 -34.76
C SER A 42 -23.13 -1.56 -36.05
N LEU A 43 -21.84 -1.14 -36.07
CA LEU A 43 -20.72 -1.70 -36.88
C LEU A 43 -19.44 -0.81 -36.80
N PRO A 44 -18.24 -1.33 -37.17
CA PRO A 44 -16.94 -0.82 -36.73
C PRO A 44 -16.34 0.23 -37.68
N VAL A 45 -15.47 1.09 -37.14
CA VAL A 45 -14.56 1.89 -37.96
C VAL A 45 -13.14 1.67 -37.45
N SER A 46 -12.39 0.89 -38.22
CA SER A 46 -10.93 0.93 -38.21
C SER A 46 -10.50 2.09 -39.09
N VAL A 47 -9.83 3.08 -38.52
CA VAL A 47 -8.88 3.92 -39.26
C VAL A 47 -7.65 4.11 -38.36
N ALA A 48 -6.57 3.45 -38.76
CA ALA A 48 -5.23 3.86 -38.37
C ALA A 48 -4.90 5.15 -39.12
N SER A 49 -4.36 6.13 -38.41
CA SER A 49 -3.56 7.19 -39.02
C SER A 49 -2.56 7.68 -37.98
N ASP A 50 -1.29 7.37 -38.25
CA ASP A 50 -0.13 8.04 -37.70
C ASP A 50 -0.30 9.56 -37.83
N PHE A 51 -0.20 10.26 -36.71
CA PHE A 51 0.22 11.66 -36.69
C PHE A 51 1.29 11.79 -35.63
N SER A 52 2.54 11.72 -36.09
CA SER A 52 3.67 12.31 -35.40
C SER A 52 3.57 13.82 -35.61
N GLU A 53 3.04 14.52 -34.61
CA GLU A 53 3.04 15.98 -34.59
C GLU A 53 3.73 16.43 -33.31
N THR A 54 5.02 16.74 -33.46
CA THR A 54 5.88 17.34 -32.44
C THR A 54 5.43 18.78 -32.20
N THR A 55 4.27 18.93 -31.58
CA THR A 55 3.80 20.22 -31.09
C THR A 55 4.39 20.38 -29.69
N ALA A 56 5.20 21.41 -29.46
CA ALA A 56 5.54 21.83 -28.11
C ALA A 56 4.24 22.18 -27.38
N THR A 57 3.68 21.21 -26.67
CA THR A 57 2.42 21.31 -25.94
C THR A 57 2.53 22.42 -24.92
N ARG A 58 1.61 23.41 -24.99
CA ARG A 58 1.41 24.33 -23.88
C ARG A 58 1.26 23.51 -22.58
N PRO A 59 1.89 23.94 -21.47
CA PRO A 59 1.76 23.23 -20.20
C PRO A 59 0.27 23.09 -19.88
N THR A 60 -0.17 21.86 -19.61
CA THR A 60 -1.54 21.63 -19.14
C THR A 60 -1.73 22.42 -17.85
N LEU A 61 -2.81 23.20 -17.75
CA LEU A 61 -3.09 24.05 -16.58
C LEU A 61 -2.99 23.22 -15.28
N GLY A 62 -2.25 23.71 -14.29
CA GLY A 62 -2.04 23.02 -13.01
C GLY A 62 -1.15 21.77 -13.03
N PHE A 63 -0.60 21.39 -14.19
CA PHE A 63 0.35 20.27 -14.30
C PHE A 63 1.79 20.71 -14.05
N HIS A 64 2.54 19.92 -13.29
CA HIS A 64 3.96 20.16 -13.05
C HIS A 64 4.78 18.95 -13.49
N ASP A 65 5.53 19.10 -14.58
CA ASP A 65 6.40 18.02 -15.04
C ASP A 65 7.51 17.76 -13.99
N LEU A 66 7.55 16.53 -13.46
CA LEU A 66 8.55 16.07 -12.50
C LEU A 66 9.73 15.35 -13.18
N HIS A 67 9.72 15.22 -14.51
CA HIS A 67 10.87 14.71 -15.26
C HIS A 67 11.98 15.76 -15.40
N ARG A 68 11.67 17.05 -15.20
CA ARG A 68 12.71 18.07 -15.01
C ARG A 68 13.50 17.81 -13.72
N ALA A 69 14.72 18.34 -13.67
CA ALA A 69 15.52 18.32 -12.44
C ALA A 69 14.77 19.03 -11.27
N PRO A 70 14.84 18.48 -10.04
CA PRO A 70 14.33 19.12 -8.83
C PRO A 70 15.09 20.41 -8.54
N ASP A 71 14.49 21.28 -7.74
CA ASP A 71 15.07 22.56 -7.31
C ASP A 71 16.01 22.39 -6.11
N SER A 72 15.84 21.32 -5.33
CA SER A 72 16.79 20.93 -4.29
C SER A 72 16.76 19.44 -4.03
N VAL A 73 17.94 18.87 -3.75
CA VAL A 73 18.10 17.51 -3.24
C VAL A 73 18.82 17.56 -1.90
N MET A 74 18.26 16.88 -0.90
CA MET A 74 18.87 16.66 0.40
C MET A 74 18.95 15.16 0.68
N VAL A 75 19.94 14.77 1.46
CA VAL A 75 20.09 13.40 1.96
C VAL A 75 20.17 13.43 3.48
N GLN A 76 19.46 12.53 4.13
CA GLN A 76 19.52 12.34 5.57
C GLN A 76 20.50 11.22 5.89
N THR A 77 21.44 11.48 6.79
CA THR A 77 22.41 10.50 7.31
C THR A 77 22.03 10.09 8.73
N ALA A 78 22.94 9.42 9.44
CA ALA A 78 22.74 9.10 10.84
C ALA A 78 22.70 10.35 11.74
N THR A 79 23.53 11.35 11.43
CA THR A 79 23.81 12.51 12.28
C THR A 79 23.24 13.81 11.72
N ASP A 80 23.23 13.96 10.40
CA ASP A 80 22.96 15.24 9.73
C ASP A 80 22.14 15.09 8.46
N ASP A 81 21.53 16.19 8.03
CA ASP A 81 20.96 16.36 6.70
C ASP A 81 21.93 17.13 5.80
N LEU A 82 22.36 16.52 4.70
CA LEU A 82 23.30 17.10 3.75
C LEU A 82 22.53 17.63 2.53
N ARG A 83 22.66 18.92 2.26
CA ARG A 83 22.19 19.52 1.01
C ARG A 83 23.20 19.21 -0.09
N LEU A 84 22.71 18.71 -1.22
CA LEU A 84 23.54 18.44 -2.39
C LEU A 84 23.55 19.64 -3.34
N ASN A 85 24.68 19.84 -4.03
CA ASN A 85 24.85 20.89 -5.03
C ASN A 85 24.72 20.30 -6.44
N PRO A 86 23.95 20.94 -7.35
CA PRO A 86 23.75 20.44 -8.69
C PRO A 86 24.94 20.76 -9.61
N THR A 87 25.32 19.77 -10.41
CA THR A 87 26.26 19.86 -11.54
C THR A 87 25.69 19.03 -12.69
N GLY A 88 24.93 19.69 -13.57
CA GLY A 88 24.16 19.00 -14.62
C GLY A 88 23.12 18.04 -14.02
N ALA A 89 23.20 16.77 -14.41
CA ALA A 89 22.31 15.70 -13.92
C ALA A 89 22.72 15.10 -12.56
N ARG A 90 23.87 15.54 -11.99
CA ARG A 90 24.42 15.01 -10.74
C ARG A 90 24.26 16.02 -9.62
N TRP A 91 23.91 15.53 -8.44
CA TRP A 91 23.82 16.31 -7.20
C TRP A 91 24.84 15.75 -6.22
N THR A 92 25.75 16.58 -5.73
CA THR A 92 26.91 16.12 -4.96
C THR A 92 27.14 16.89 -3.67
N ASN A 93 27.57 16.17 -2.62
CA ASN A 93 28.17 16.74 -1.42
C ASN A 93 29.17 15.71 -0.86
N GLY A 94 30.47 16.02 -0.94
CA GLY A 94 31.53 15.08 -0.63
C GLY A 94 31.42 13.80 -1.47
N GLN A 95 31.34 12.65 -0.80
CA GLN A 95 31.22 11.34 -1.45
C GLN A 95 29.77 10.91 -1.72
N VAL A 96 28.77 11.73 -1.37
CA VAL A 96 27.38 11.43 -1.68
C VAL A 96 27.00 12.02 -3.02
N VAL A 97 26.50 11.16 -3.91
CA VAL A 97 26.07 11.52 -5.25
C VAL A 97 24.66 11.00 -5.50
N VAL A 98 23.76 11.90 -5.89
CA VAL A 98 22.46 11.55 -6.48
C VAL A 98 22.52 11.86 -7.97
N THR A 99 22.33 10.86 -8.81
CA THR A 99 22.28 11.02 -10.28
C THR A 99 20.84 10.91 -10.75
N LEU A 100 20.44 11.84 -11.61
CA LEU A 100 19.12 11.88 -12.23
C LEU A 100 19.25 11.51 -13.70
N THR A 101 18.51 10.49 -14.14
CA THR A 101 18.55 10.05 -15.54
C THR A 101 17.14 10.10 -16.11
N ASP A 102 16.95 10.91 -17.15
CA ASP A 102 15.69 10.95 -17.89
C ASP A 102 15.51 9.65 -18.67
N LEU A 103 14.36 9.01 -18.49
CA LEU A 103 13.95 7.79 -19.17
C LEU A 103 12.61 8.03 -19.87
N PRO A 104 12.24 7.21 -20.86
CA PRO A 104 10.91 7.26 -21.44
C PRO A 104 9.80 7.16 -20.37
N GLY A 105 9.15 8.30 -20.11
CA GLY A 105 8.04 8.45 -19.18
C GLY A 105 8.38 8.29 -17.70
N ALA A 106 9.65 8.47 -17.30
CA ALA A 106 10.05 8.54 -15.89
C ALA A 106 11.42 9.22 -15.69
N LEU A 107 11.64 9.78 -14.50
CA LEU A 107 12.96 10.23 -14.03
C LEU A 107 13.54 9.21 -13.05
N ARG A 108 14.65 8.57 -13.42
CA ARG A 108 15.35 7.64 -12.52
C ARG A 108 16.22 8.41 -11.52
N VAL A 109 16.10 8.05 -10.25
CA VAL A 109 16.92 8.57 -9.15
C VAL A 109 17.88 7.48 -8.70
N GLN A 110 19.18 7.73 -8.81
CA GLN A 110 20.23 6.81 -8.38
C GLN A 110 21.07 7.40 -7.26
N LEU A 111 21.41 6.60 -6.25
CA LEU A 111 22.23 7.00 -5.12
C LEU A 111 23.57 6.25 -5.13
N SER A 112 24.67 6.97 -4.96
CA SER A 112 25.99 6.44 -4.63
C SER A 112 26.51 7.14 -3.38
N ALA A 113 26.97 6.37 -2.40
CA ALA A 113 27.54 6.87 -1.16
C ALA A 113 28.50 5.81 -0.60
N PRO A 114 29.77 5.78 -1.05
CA PRO A 114 30.68 4.69 -0.73
C PRO A 114 30.92 4.47 0.76
N THR A 115 31.09 5.56 1.50
CA THR A 115 31.45 5.52 2.93
C THR A 115 30.39 6.09 3.86
N VAL A 116 29.33 6.70 3.30
CA VAL A 116 28.32 7.45 4.08
C VAL A 116 27.02 6.67 4.13
N PRO A 117 26.58 6.16 5.29
CA PRO A 117 25.29 5.50 5.42
C PRO A 117 24.13 6.50 5.23
N ILE A 118 23.24 6.23 4.26
CA ILE A 118 22.12 7.13 3.92
C ILE A 118 20.81 6.57 4.47
N LYS A 119 20.03 7.38 5.17
CA LYS A 119 18.69 7.01 5.63
C LYS A 119 17.63 7.37 4.58
N ARG A 120 17.62 8.61 4.10
CA ARG A 120 16.57 9.11 3.20
C ARG A 120 17.11 10.08 2.17
N LEU A 121 16.41 10.21 1.06
CA LEU A 121 16.55 11.31 0.12
C LEU A 121 15.29 12.18 0.20
N HIS A 122 15.45 13.49 0.09
CA HIS A 122 14.37 14.45 -0.08
C HIS A 122 14.61 15.25 -1.36
N LEU A 123 13.72 15.10 -2.35
CA LEU A 123 13.76 15.83 -3.61
C LEU A 123 12.58 16.80 -3.64
N ARG A 124 12.85 18.06 -3.98
CA ARG A 124 11.84 19.11 -4.02
C ARG A 124 11.73 19.72 -5.41
N TRP A 125 10.53 19.74 -5.96
CA TRP A 125 10.17 20.53 -7.14
C TRP A 125 9.35 21.73 -6.68
N ARG A 126 9.90 22.94 -6.84
CA ARG A 126 9.17 24.18 -6.59
C ARG A 126 8.18 24.42 -7.71
N ALA A 127 6.94 24.65 -7.36
CA ALA A 127 5.85 24.89 -8.28
C ALA A 127 4.76 25.70 -7.58
N ARG A 128 3.99 26.50 -8.33
CA ARG A 128 2.81 27.16 -7.78
C ARG A 128 1.63 26.22 -7.91
N MET A 129 1.13 25.70 -6.80
CA MET A 129 0.06 24.70 -6.79
C MET A 129 -1.35 25.31 -6.72
N ASN A 130 -1.51 26.61 -6.97
CA ASN A 130 -2.73 27.39 -6.72
C ASN A 130 -3.98 26.87 -7.46
N ASP A 131 -3.81 26.14 -8.56
CA ASP A 131 -4.91 25.55 -9.32
C ASP A 131 -5.47 24.28 -8.64
N THR A 132 -4.75 23.69 -7.69
CA THR A 132 -5.17 22.45 -7.03
C THR A 132 -6.21 22.73 -5.95
N ARG A 133 -7.38 22.07 -6.07
CA ARG A 133 -8.47 22.14 -5.09
C ARG A 133 -8.47 20.95 -4.15
N LEU A 134 -8.31 19.75 -4.70
CA LEU A 134 -8.36 18.49 -3.95
C LEU A 134 -7.14 17.63 -4.27
N ILE A 135 -6.73 16.84 -3.28
CA ILE A 135 -5.58 15.95 -3.33
C ILE A 135 -6.01 14.56 -2.84
N LEU A 136 -5.79 13.56 -3.67
CA LEU A 136 -5.96 12.15 -3.34
C LEU A 136 -4.58 11.54 -3.13
N GLY A 137 -4.37 10.84 -2.02
CA GLY A 137 -3.17 10.05 -1.75
C GLY A 137 -3.52 8.61 -1.43
N ASP A 138 -2.54 7.71 -1.49
CA ASP A 138 -2.69 6.31 -1.11
C ASP A 138 -2.50 6.08 0.40
N ALA A 139 -2.49 4.81 0.83
CA ALA A 139 -2.16 4.36 2.18
C ALA A 139 -1.04 3.29 2.15
N TRP A 140 -0.31 3.12 3.27
CA TRP A 140 0.85 2.21 3.31
C TRP A 140 0.50 0.72 3.29
N GLU A 141 -0.54 0.30 4.02
CA GLU A 141 -0.96 -1.12 4.11
C GLU A 141 -2.34 -1.31 3.49
N ARG A 142 -3.36 -0.71 4.09
CA ARG A 142 -4.75 -0.76 3.63
C ARG A 142 -5.35 0.62 3.78
N GLY A 143 -6.36 0.90 2.97
CA GLY A 143 -7.06 2.17 3.04
C GLY A 143 -7.78 2.40 4.36
N TYR A 144 -8.29 1.36 5.05
CA TYR A 144 -9.06 1.43 6.31
C TYR A 144 -10.19 2.49 6.35
N GLY A 145 -10.63 3.00 5.19
CA GLY A 145 -11.60 4.10 5.08
C GLY A 145 -10.98 5.49 4.91
N ASP A 146 -9.66 5.61 4.93
CA ASP A 146 -8.88 6.87 4.90
C ASP A 146 -8.60 7.40 3.48
N LEU A 147 -9.04 6.68 2.44
CA LEU A 147 -8.86 7.11 1.05
C LEU A 147 -9.93 8.12 0.66
N GLU A 148 -9.51 9.38 0.54
CA GLU A 148 -10.40 10.50 0.23
C GLU A 148 -9.71 11.55 -0.66
N TRP A 149 -10.54 12.27 -1.43
CA TRP A 149 -10.17 13.56 -1.99
C TRP A 149 -10.24 14.62 -0.89
N ARG A 150 -9.09 15.15 -0.48
CA ARG A 150 -8.98 16.08 0.64
C ARG A 150 -8.48 17.44 0.18
N GLY A 151 -8.79 18.49 0.92
CA GLY A 151 -8.10 19.78 0.79
C GLY A 151 -6.64 19.74 1.28
N TRP A 152 -6.05 20.92 1.42
CA TRP A 152 -4.64 21.10 1.76
C TRP A 152 -4.28 20.63 3.17
N ILE A 153 -3.33 19.70 3.25
CA ILE A 153 -2.60 19.30 4.46
C ILE A 153 -1.13 19.12 4.07
N PRO A 154 -0.32 20.19 4.17
CA PRO A 154 1.06 20.19 3.68
C PRO A 154 1.95 19.06 4.20
N ASP A 155 1.73 18.65 5.44
CA ASP A 155 2.48 17.61 6.15
C ASP A 155 1.96 16.19 5.88
N ARG A 156 0.83 16.03 5.17
CA ARG A 156 0.23 14.72 4.87
C ARG A 156 1.20 13.86 4.07
N VAL A 157 1.52 12.69 4.63
CA VAL A 157 2.27 11.63 3.96
C VAL A 157 1.36 10.91 2.97
N MET A 158 1.73 10.92 1.68
CA MET A 158 1.02 10.21 0.62
C MET A 158 1.93 9.14 -0.01
N PRO A 159 1.81 7.88 0.42
CA PRO A 159 2.61 6.76 -0.08
C PRO A 159 2.48 6.55 -1.58
N TRP A 160 3.58 6.18 -2.24
CA TRP A 160 3.67 5.73 -3.63
C TRP A 160 3.28 6.75 -4.70
N TYR A 161 2.07 7.32 -4.63
CA TYR A 161 1.53 8.30 -5.56
C TYR A 161 0.52 9.23 -4.90
N PHE A 162 0.22 10.31 -5.60
CA PHE A 162 -0.91 11.18 -5.31
C PHE A 162 -1.49 11.72 -6.62
N ALA A 163 -2.70 12.26 -6.54
CA ALA A 163 -3.34 12.96 -7.63
C ALA A 163 -3.88 14.31 -7.16
N THR A 164 -3.77 15.33 -8.01
CA THR A 164 -4.36 16.65 -7.79
C THR A 164 -5.57 16.83 -8.68
N HIS A 165 -6.59 17.52 -8.19
CA HIS A 165 -7.80 17.83 -8.95
C HIS A 165 -8.16 19.30 -8.79
N ASN A 166 -8.38 19.99 -9.91
CA ASN A 166 -8.74 21.41 -9.93
C ASN A 166 -10.24 21.68 -10.10
N GLY A 167 -11.07 20.63 -10.14
CA GLY A 167 -12.50 20.70 -10.46
C GLY A 167 -12.84 20.28 -11.90
N SER A 168 -11.84 20.16 -12.77
CA SER A 168 -12.02 19.70 -14.16
C SER A 168 -10.95 18.70 -14.61
N LEU A 169 -9.69 18.94 -14.27
CA LEU A 169 -8.54 18.11 -14.63
C LEU A 169 -8.01 17.36 -13.41
N THR A 170 -7.51 16.16 -13.65
CA THR A 170 -6.83 15.34 -12.64
C THR A 170 -5.43 15.02 -13.09
N HIS A 171 -4.43 15.58 -12.42
CA HIS A 171 -3.01 15.26 -12.64
C HIS A 171 -2.57 14.20 -11.63
N SER A 172 -1.56 13.42 -11.99
CA SER A 172 -1.06 12.35 -11.12
C SER A 172 0.45 12.28 -11.11
N TYR A 173 1.00 11.93 -9.95
CA TYR A 173 2.43 11.94 -9.65
C TYR A 173 2.73 10.74 -8.76
N GLY A 174 3.86 10.08 -8.96
CA GLY A 174 4.15 8.86 -8.23
C GLY A 174 5.49 8.26 -8.57
N VAL A 175 5.79 7.11 -7.95
CA VAL A 175 6.94 6.29 -8.29
C VAL A 175 6.49 5.00 -8.95
N ARG A 176 7.20 4.54 -9.98
CA ARG A 176 6.94 3.24 -10.61
C ARG A 176 7.18 2.10 -9.61
N THR A 177 6.44 1.01 -9.80
CA THR A 177 6.63 -0.22 -9.03
C THR A 177 8.05 -0.75 -9.21
N GLY A 178 8.60 -1.38 -8.16
CA GLY A 178 9.99 -1.88 -8.18
C GLY A 178 11.02 -0.89 -7.64
N ALA A 179 10.58 0.22 -7.06
CA ALA A 179 11.44 1.10 -6.27
C ALA A 179 12.18 0.31 -5.18
N ARG A 180 13.45 0.68 -4.93
CA ARG A 180 14.30 0.09 -3.88
C ARG A 180 14.33 0.98 -2.63
N ALA A 181 13.23 1.68 -2.40
CA ALA A 181 13.00 2.60 -1.29
C ALA A 181 11.50 2.65 -0.95
N PHE A 182 11.17 2.99 0.29
CA PHE A 182 9.81 3.39 0.65
C PHE A 182 9.62 4.86 0.29
N CYS A 183 8.77 5.13 -0.70
CA CYS A 183 8.59 6.47 -1.24
C CYS A 183 7.24 7.06 -0.80
N PHE A 184 7.26 8.31 -0.35
CA PHE A 184 6.05 9.07 -0.11
C PHE A 184 6.19 10.52 -0.58
N TRP A 185 5.04 11.13 -0.80
CA TRP A 185 4.90 12.49 -1.29
C TRP A 185 4.33 13.39 -0.21
N GLN A 186 4.77 14.65 -0.25
CA GLN A 186 4.15 15.78 0.45
C GLN A 186 3.96 16.90 -0.55
N VAL A 187 2.87 17.65 -0.40
CA VAL A 187 2.52 18.71 -1.35
C VAL A 187 2.03 19.89 -0.55
N ASP A 188 2.60 21.05 -0.84
CA ASP A 188 2.22 22.33 -0.28
C ASP A 188 2.03 23.35 -1.41
N GLU A 189 1.62 24.57 -1.08
CA GLU A 189 1.33 25.61 -2.09
C GLU A 189 2.54 25.98 -2.96
N GLN A 190 3.76 25.74 -2.46
CA GLN A 190 5.03 26.04 -3.12
C GLN A 190 5.63 24.84 -3.86
N GLY A 191 4.93 23.70 -3.92
CA GLY A 191 5.31 22.58 -4.79
C GLY A 191 5.21 21.18 -4.18
N ILE A 192 6.03 20.28 -4.73
CA ILE A 192 5.93 18.83 -4.53
C ILE A 192 7.25 18.30 -3.98
N SER A 193 7.17 17.53 -2.90
CA SER A 193 8.30 16.86 -2.26
C SER A 193 8.17 15.35 -2.36
N LEU A 194 9.25 14.68 -2.78
CA LEU A 194 9.43 13.23 -2.67
C LEU A 194 10.38 12.93 -1.52
N TRP A 195 9.96 12.06 -0.61
CA TRP A 195 10.81 11.41 0.35
C TRP A 195 11.01 9.96 -0.06
N ALA A 196 12.27 9.54 -0.21
CA ALA A 196 12.64 8.15 -0.48
C ALA A 196 13.44 7.58 0.69
N ASP A 197 12.84 6.68 1.46
CA ASP A 197 13.45 6.02 2.60
C ASP A 197 14.21 4.77 2.12
N VAL A 198 15.54 4.83 2.21
CA VAL A 198 16.47 3.78 1.77
C VAL A 198 17.04 3.01 2.96
N ARG A 199 16.54 3.21 4.18
CA ARG A 199 17.05 2.52 5.37
C ARG A 199 16.96 1.00 5.22
N SER A 200 17.91 0.32 5.85
CA SER A 200 17.80 -1.12 6.14
C SER A 200 17.44 -1.28 7.62
N GLY A 201 16.17 -1.57 7.90
CA GLY A 201 15.65 -1.49 9.26
C GLY A 201 15.67 -0.06 9.78
N GLY A 202 16.34 0.19 10.91
CA GLY A 202 16.44 1.52 11.52
C GLY A 202 17.65 2.36 11.08
N VAL A 203 18.60 1.77 10.36
CA VAL A 203 19.91 2.38 10.05
C VAL A 203 20.03 2.77 8.58
N GLY A 204 20.96 3.68 8.28
CA GLY A 204 21.23 4.08 6.91
C GLY A 204 21.81 2.93 6.08
N VAL A 205 21.47 2.86 4.80
CA VAL A 205 22.04 1.88 3.87
C VAL A 205 23.51 2.18 3.60
N GLN A 206 24.33 1.13 3.65
CA GLN A 206 25.76 1.17 3.32
C GLN A 206 25.98 0.62 1.94
N LEU A 207 26.32 1.47 0.97
CA LEU A 207 26.41 1.07 -0.43
C LEU A 207 27.78 0.52 -0.81
N GLY A 208 28.87 1.01 -0.20
CA GLY A 208 30.20 0.79 -0.76
C GLY A 208 30.24 1.31 -2.20
N GLU A 209 30.97 0.63 -3.08
CA GLU A 209 31.07 1.01 -4.49
C GLU A 209 29.77 0.79 -5.31
N ARG A 210 28.69 0.30 -4.69
CA ARG A 210 27.43 0.03 -5.39
C ARG A 210 26.64 1.32 -5.61
N VAL A 211 25.83 1.30 -6.67
CA VAL A 211 24.82 2.32 -6.95
C VAL A 211 23.45 1.72 -6.70
N LEU A 212 22.60 2.45 -5.97
CA LEU A 212 21.23 2.07 -5.71
C LEU A 212 20.29 2.80 -6.66
N ASP A 213 19.55 2.06 -7.50
CA ASP A 213 18.39 2.59 -8.23
C ASP A 213 17.24 2.81 -7.24
N VAL A 214 17.17 4.01 -6.66
CA VAL A 214 16.26 4.35 -5.56
C VAL A 214 14.80 4.21 -6.03
N CYS A 215 14.44 4.94 -7.08
CA CYS A 215 13.09 4.93 -7.64
C CYS A 215 13.08 5.50 -9.06
N GLU A 216 11.96 5.33 -9.76
CA GLU A 216 11.64 6.00 -11.01
C GLU A 216 10.40 6.87 -10.79
N VAL A 217 10.56 8.19 -10.82
CA VAL A 217 9.47 9.16 -10.67
C VAL A 217 8.70 9.26 -11.98
N ALA A 218 7.37 9.15 -11.91
CA ALA A 218 6.47 9.31 -13.04
C ALA A 218 5.43 10.40 -12.76
N CYS A 219 5.02 11.09 -13.81
CA CYS A 219 3.88 12.00 -13.75
C CYS A 219 3.01 11.89 -15.00
N ARG A 220 1.73 12.27 -14.88
CA ARG A 220 0.76 12.26 -15.96
C ARG A 220 -0.15 13.48 -15.86
N ALA A 221 -0.20 14.26 -16.95
CA ALA A 221 -1.17 15.33 -17.09
C ALA A 221 -2.57 14.76 -17.36
N GLY A 222 -3.58 15.30 -16.68
CA GLY A 222 -4.98 14.99 -16.97
C GLY A 222 -5.41 15.54 -18.32
N ARG A 223 -6.45 14.94 -18.90
CA ARG A 223 -7.04 15.38 -20.18
C ARG A 223 -8.41 16.01 -19.96
N ALA A 224 -8.77 16.99 -20.78
CA ALA A 224 -10.11 17.56 -20.74
C ALA A 224 -11.18 16.49 -21.00
N GLY A 225 -12.25 16.51 -20.22
CA GLY A 225 -13.32 15.50 -20.29
C GLY A 225 -12.98 14.13 -19.68
N GLU A 226 -11.75 13.93 -19.18
CA GLU A 226 -11.35 12.70 -18.49
C GLU A 226 -11.87 12.72 -17.05
N SER A 227 -12.55 11.65 -16.61
CA SER A 227 -12.95 11.53 -15.21
C SER A 227 -11.74 11.30 -14.30
N ALA A 228 -11.81 11.75 -13.05
CA ALA A 228 -10.75 11.54 -12.08
C ALA A 228 -10.39 10.04 -11.92
N PHE A 229 -11.41 9.16 -11.96
CA PHE A 229 -11.22 7.71 -11.93
C PHE A 229 -10.41 7.22 -13.13
N ALA A 230 -10.77 7.64 -14.35
CA ALA A 230 -10.06 7.25 -15.57
C ALA A 230 -8.61 7.75 -15.57
N ALA A 231 -8.38 8.99 -15.12
CA ALA A 231 -7.06 9.60 -15.04
C ALA A 231 -6.13 8.83 -14.08
N VAL A 232 -6.59 8.57 -12.85
CA VAL A 232 -5.83 7.82 -11.84
C VAL A 232 -5.61 6.38 -12.30
N HIS A 233 -6.62 5.73 -12.87
CA HIS A 233 -6.48 4.36 -13.39
C HIS A 233 -5.45 4.26 -14.53
N ALA A 234 -5.45 5.21 -15.46
CA ALA A 234 -4.44 5.30 -16.51
C ALA A 234 -3.03 5.52 -15.92
N PHE A 235 -2.91 6.33 -14.86
CA PHE A 235 -1.64 6.55 -14.18
C PHE A 235 -1.14 5.31 -13.45
N CYS A 236 -2.00 4.58 -12.73
CA CYS A 236 -1.61 3.32 -12.08
C CYS A 236 -1.09 2.28 -13.09
N ARG A 237 -1.66 2.23 -14.30
CA ARG A 237 -1.11 1.42 -15.40
C ARG A 237 0.28 1.89 -15.84
N GLN A 238 0.49 3.20 -15.96
CA GLN A 238 1.81 3.78 -16.30
C GLN A 238 2.86 3.51 -15.21
N MET A 239 2.46 3.46 -13.94
CA MET A 239 3.37 3.19 -12.82
C MET A 239 3.82 1.72 -12.75
N CYS A 240 3.09 0.78 -13.34
CA CYS A 240 3.42 -0.64 -13.28
C CYS A 240 3.72 -1.20 -14.68
N SER A 241 4.99 -1.18 -15.07
CA SER A 241 5.44 -1.66 -16.38
C SER A 241 5.38 -3.19 -16.55
N ASN A 242 5.41 -3.95 -15.45
CA ASN A 242 5.37 -5.41 -15.46
C ASN A 242 4.31 -5.94 -14.47
N PRO A 243 3.01 -5.71 -14.74
CA PRO A 243 1.95 -6.09 -13.82
C PRO A 243 1.77 -7.60 -13.81
N ARG A 244 1.75 -8.20 -12.62
CA ARG A 244 1.46 -9.63 -12.42
C ARG A 244 -0.03 -9.84 -12.22
N LEU A 245 -0.79 -9.79 -13.30
CA LEU A 245 -2.25 -9.94 -13.27
C LEU A 245 -2.66 -11.42 -13.35
N PRO A 246 -3.68 -11.85 -12.59
CA PRO A 246 -4.27 -13.16 -12.80
C PRO A 246 -4.94 -13.22 -14.19
N PRO A 247 -4.97 -14.40 -14.85
CA PRO A 247 -5.56 -14.55 -16.18
C PRO A 247 -7.08 -14.37 -16.19
N GLN A 248 -7.71 -14.42 -15.01
CA GLN A 248 -9.16 -14.29 -14.81
C GLN A 248 -9.42 -13.57 -13.49
N PRO A 249 -10.58 -12.90 -13.32
CA PRO A 249 -10.97 -12.29 -12.05
C PRO A 249 -10.91 -13.29 -10.89
N VAL A 250 -10.38 -12.86 -9.75
CA VAL A 250 -10.28 -13.67 -8.53
C VAL A 250 -11.46 -13.35 -7.63
N TYR A 251 -12.21 -14.39 -7.24
CA TYR A 251 -13.37 -14.28 -6.36
C TYR A 251 -13.55 -15.60 -5.58
N GLY A 252 -14.24 -15.56 -4.45
CA GLY A 252 -14.42 -16.75 -3.61
C GLY A 252 -14.73 -16.42 -2.15
N SER A 253 -14.64 -17.44 -1.30
CA SER A 253 -14.75 -17.32 0.16
C SER A 253 -13.36 -17.33 0.82
N ASN A 254 -13.25 -16.64 1.95
CA ASN A 254 -12.15 -16.76 2.89
C ASN A 254 -12.77 -16.85 4.29
N ASP A 255 -12.48 -17.93 5.00
CA ASP A 255 -13.13 -18.26 6.26
C ASP A 255 -12.76 -17.30 7.41
N TRP A 256 -11.67 -16.53 7.30
CA TRP A 256 -11.29 -15.51 8.29
C TRP A 256 -12.40 -14.48 8.51
N TYR A 257 -13.13 -14.13 7.46
CA TYR A 257 -14.15 -13.08 7.52
C TYR A 257 -15.40 -13.47 8.30
N TRP A 258 -15.52 -14.72 8.75
CA TRP A 258 -16.68 -15.15 9.53
C TRP A 258 -16.32 -16.08 10.70
N VAL A 259 -15.29 -16.93 10.59
CA VAL A 259 -14.97 -17.95 11.60
C VAL A 259 -13.70 -17.68 12.41
N TYR A 260 -12.84 -16.75 11.96
CA TYR A 260 -11.64 -16.30 12.68
C TYR A 260 -10.76 -17.45 13.25
N GLY A 261 -10.51 -18.47 12.42
CA GLY A 261 -9.71 -19.64 12.75
C GLY A 261 -10.34 -20.62 13.73
N LYS A 262 -11.66 -20.56 13.91
CA LYS A 262 -12.45 -21.65 14.49
C LYS A 262 -12.99 -22.57 13.37
N ASN A 263 -12.15 -22.86 12.38
CA ASN A 263 -12.44 -23.69 11.22
C ASN A 263 -12.09 -25.17 11.46
N SER A 264 -12.63 -26.03 10.60
CA SER A 264 -12.33 -27.46 10.41
C SER A 264 -12.41 -27.83 8.93
N ALA A 265 -11.88 -28.99 8.54
CA ALA A 265 -12.04 -29.54 7.20
C ALA A 265 -13.51 -29.59 6.74
N GLU A 266 -14.44 -29.95 7.64
CA GLU A 266 -15.87 -30.02 7.31
C GLU A 266 -16.46 -28.64 7.03
N THR A 267 -16.14 -27.64 7.86
CA THR A 267 -16.62 -26.26 7.65
C THR A 267 -16.07 -25.66 6.35
N VAL A 268 -14.82 -25.96 6.00
CA VAL A 268 -14.21 -25.52 4.74
C VAL A 268 -14.90 -26.15 3.53
N LEU A 269 -15.26 -27.44 3.62
CA LEU A 269 -15.97 -28.11 2.53
C LEU A 269 -17.40 -27.55 2.36
N ALA A 270 -18.09 -27.25 3.46
CA ALA A 270 -19.39 -26.58 3.43
C ALA A 270 -19.27 -25.19 2.79
N ASP A 271 -18.26 -24.40 3.16
CA ASP A 271 -17.98 -23.09 2.56
C ASP A 271 -17.69 -23.21 1.06
N ALA A 272 -16.92 -24.23 0.65
CA ALA A 272 -16.60 -24.49 -0.74
C ALA A 272 -17.84 -24.83 -1.58
N GLN A 273 -18.75 -25.65 -1.05
CA GLN A 273 -20.02 -25.97 -1.70
C GLN A 273 -20.91 -24.73 -1.79
N HIS A 274 -21.03 -23.99 -0.69
CA HIS A 274 -21.88 -22.81 -0.63
C HIS A 274 -21.41 -21.70 -1.59
N ILE A 275 -20.11 -21.39 -1.63
CA ILE A 275 -19.60 -20.38 -2.56
C ILE A 275 -19.79 -20.83 -4.02
N VAL A 276 -19.71 -22.13 -4.29
CA VAL A 276 -19.94 -22.71 -5.62
C VAL A 276 -21.38 -22.56 -6.07
N GLU A 277 -22.35 -22.80 -5.19
CA GLU A 277 -23.78 -22.60 -5.46
C GLU A 277 -24.11 -21.14 -5.81
N LEU A 278 -23.43 -20.19 -5.16
CA LEU A 278 -23.60 -18.75 -5.40
C LEU A 278 -22.80 -18.24 -6.63
N SER A 279 -22.00 -19.08 -7.25
CA SER A 279 -21.03 -18.68 -8.28
C SER A 279 -21.47 -19.05 -9.70
N PRO A 280 -21.04 -18.28 -10.72
CA PRO A 280 -21.27 -18.64 -12.12
C PRO A 280 -20.72 -20.04 -12.46
N THR A 281 -21.44 -20.80 -13.28
CA THR A 281 -21.05 -22.14 -13.78
C THR A 281 -19.96 -22.11 -14.85
N SER A 282 -19.26 -20.98 -15.00
CA SER A 282 -18.19 -20.79 -15.97
C SER A 282 -16.93 -21.59 -15.63
N ALA A 283 -15.98 -21.64 -16.58
CA ALA A 283 -14.66 -22.24 -16.34
C ALA A 283 -13.86 -21.53 -15.23
N ASN A 284 -14.10 -20.24 -15.00
CA ASN A 284 -13.56 -19.55 -13.81
C ASN A 284 -14.39 -19.97 -12.61
N ARG A 285 -13.81 -20.74 -11.69
CA ARG A 285 -14.47 -21.23 -10.47
C ARG A 285 -14.00 -20.43 -9.25
N PRO A 286 -14.85 -20.27 -8.21
CA PRO A 286 -14.50 -19.50 -7.02
C PRO A 286 -13.39 -20.18 -6.22
N PHE A 287 -12.64 -19.39 -5.44
CA PHE A 287 -11.77 -19.91 -4.39
C PHE A 287 -12.56 -20.28 -3.13
N ALA A 288 -12.09 -21.31 -2.43
CA ALA A 288 -12.37 -21.53 -1.02
C ALA A 288 -11.04 -21.45 -0.27
N VAL A 289 -10.82 -20.35 0.45
CA VAL A 289 -9.57 -20.06 1.13
C VAL A 289 -9.65 -20.46 2.60
N ILE A 290 -8.79 -21.40 3.00
CA ILE A 290 -8.55 -21.76 4.40
C ILE A 290 -7.58 -20.73 4.99
N ASP A 291 -8.05 -19.89 5.91
CA ASP A 291 -7.21 -18.91 6.61
C ASP A 291 -6.63 -19.48 7.92
N ASP A 292 -6.03 -18.63 8.77
CA ASP A 292 -5.44 -19.00 10.07
C ASP A 292 -6.31 -19.98 10.84
N GLY A 293 -5.72 -21.06 11.40
CA GLY A 293 -6.45 -22.06 12.17
C GLY A 293 -6.16 -23.51 11.78
N TRP A 294 -5.57 -23.74 10.60
CA TRP A 294 -5.25 -25.07 10.11
C TRP A 294 -3.88 -25.61 10.56
N GLN A 295 -2.96 -24.71 10.92
CA GLN A 295 -1.59 -25.05 11.24
C GLN A 295 -1.47 -25.86 12.55
N PRO A 296 -0.38 -26.62 12.74
CA PRO A 296 -0.22 -27.52 13.90
C PRO A 296 -0.18 -26.78 15.24
N VAL A 297 0.37 -25.57 15.25
CA VAL A 297 0.51 -24.75 16.46
C VAL A 297 -0.12 -23.39 16.22
N ARG A 298 -1.15 -23.08 17.01
CA ARG A 298 -1.81 -21.77 17.04
C ARG A 298 -1.67 -21.17 18.44
N GLY A 299 -0.72 -20.26 18.62
CA GLY A 299 -0.46 -19.59 19.89
C GLY A 299 -1.25 -18.29 20.05
N LYS A 300 -1.83 -18.06 21.24
CA LYS A 300 -2.37 -16.75 21.66
C LYS A 300 -1.31 -15.65 21.58
N ASP A 301 -0.06 -16.00 21.86
CA ASP A 301 1.08 -15.06 21.85
C ASP A 301 1.74 -14.91 20.47
N LYS A 302 1.26 -15.62 19.44
CA LYS A 302 1.84 -15.69 18.07
C LYS A 302 3.34 -16.02 18.00
N VAL A 303 4.01 -16.28 19.11
CA VAL A 303 5.37 -16.81 19.16
C VAL A 303 5.31 -18.31 18.84
N GLY A 304 6.10 -18.75 17.87
CA GLY A 304 6.23 -20.17 17.55
C GLY A 304 5.26 -20.75 16.52
N VAL A 305 4.40 -19.93 15.88
CA VAL A 305 3.35 -20.37 14.93
C VAL A 305 3.82 -20.45 13.46
N GLY A 306 5.10 -20.76 13.22
CA GLY A 306 5.75 -20.69 11.89
C GLY A 306 5.88 -22.02 11.13
N THR A 307 5.18 -23.07 11.57
CA THR A 307 5.27 -24.41 11.00
C THR A 307 4.15 -24.66 10.00
N TRP A 308 4.52 -24.96 8.75
CA TRP A 308 3.61 -25.15 7.61
C TRP A 308 3.83 -26.51 6.94
N ASP A 309 4.06 -27.56 7.73
CA ASP A 309 4.46 -28.90 7.28
C ASP A 309 3.33 -29.95 7.31
N ARG A 310 2.25 -29.71 8.07
CA ARG A 310 1.03 -30.54 8.17
C ARG A 310 -0.13 -29.71 8.71
N GLY A 311 -1.34 -30.26 8.67
CA GLY A 311 -2.49 -29.71 9.40
C GLY A 311 -2.57 -30.19 10.86
N ASN A 312 -3.45 -29.58 11.65
CA ASN A 312 -3.75 -30.01 13.01
C ASN A 312 -4.86 -31.09 13.05
N GLU A 313 -5.38 -31.42 14.24
CA GLU A 313 -6.40 -32.44 14.44
C GLU A 313 -7.72 -32.19 13.67
N LYS A 314 -8.00 -30.93 13.32
CA LYS A 314 -9.18 -30.54 12.53
C LYS A 314 -8.93 -30.59 11.02
N PHE A 315 -7.68 -30.77 10.63
CA PHE A 315 -7.19 -30.81 9.26
C PHE A 315 -6.20 -31.99 9.06
N PRO A 316 -6.64 -33.23 9.30
CA PRO A 316 -5.73 -34.39 9.35
C PRO A 316 -5.16 -34.77 7.97
N ASP A 317 -5.86 -34.46 6.87
CA ASP A 317 -5.45 -34.77 5.50
C ASP A 317 -5.58 -33.54 4.58
N MET A 318 -4.52 -32.74 4.52
CA MET A 318 -4.47 -31.52 3.71
C MET A 318 -4.55 -31.80 2.19
N PRO A 319 -3.81 -32.78 1.62
CA PRO A 319 -3.99 -33.20 0.23
C PRO A 319 -5.41 -33.68 -0.09
N GLY A 320 -5.99 -34.51 0.78
CA GLY A 320 -7.36 -35.01 0.61
C GLY A 320 -8.37 -33.87 0.60
N LEU A 321 -8.28 -32.95 1.56
CA LEU A 321 -9.14 -31.77 1.61
C LEU A 321 -9.03 -30.89 0.36
N ALA A 322 -7.81 -30.66 -0.15
CA ALA A 322 -7.63 -29.91 -1.39
C ALA A 322 -8.24 -30.62 -2.61
N ALA A 323 -8.23 -31.96 -2.64
CA ALA A 323 -8.90 -32.75 -3.66
C ALA A 323 -10.43 -32.69 -3.53
N GLU A 324 -10.96 -32.68 -2.30
CA GLU A 324 -12.40 -32.53 -2.02
C GLU A 324 -12.93 -31.15 -2.43
N ILE A 325 -12.22 -30.07 -2.11
CA ILE A 325 -12.57 -28.72 -2.54
C ILE A 325 -12.63 -28.64 -4.07
N ARG A 326 -11.67 -29.26 -4.78
CA ARG A 326 -11.71 -29.36 -6.24
C ARG A 326 -12.90 -30.15 -6.75
N ARG A 327 -13.23 -31.27 -6.11
CA ARG A 327 -14.38 -32.11 -6.47
C ARG A 327 -15.70 -31.36 -6.27
N ALA A 328 -15.76 -30.49 -5.27
CA ALA A 328 -16.86 -29.54 -5.08
C ALA A 328 -16.88 -28.40 -6.12
N SER A 329 -16.00 -28.42 -7.13
CA SER A 329 -15.88 -27.40 -8.17
C SER A 329 -15.45 -26.01 -7.65
N ALA A 330 -14.68 -25.97 -6.56
CA ALA A 330 -14.01 -24.78 -6.05
C ALA A 330 -12.48 -24.89 -6.22
N ARG A 331 -11.78 -23.76 -6.10
CA ARG A 331 -10.32 -23.68 -6.16
C ARG A 331 -9.76 -23.62 -4.74
N PRO A 332 -8.94 -24.60 -4.32
CA PRO A 332 -8.38 -24.62 -2.97
C PRO A 332 -7.36 -23.50 -2.80
N GLY A 333 -7.64 -22.57 -1.89
CA GLY A 333 -6.72 -21.54 -1.45
C GLY A 333 -6.29 -21.78 0.00
N ILE A 334 -5.09 -21.32 0.35
CA ILE A 334 -4.58 -21.45 1.71
C ILE A 334 -3.78 -20.21 2.10
N TRP A 335 -3.91 -19.82 3.37
CA TRP A 335 -3.12 -18.78 4.01
C TRP A 335 -1.92 -19.35 4.74
N ILE A 336 -0.78 -18.65 4.64
CA ILE A 336 0.38 -18.84 5.51
C ILE A 336 1.06 -17.51 5.86
N ARG A 337 1.86 -17.52 6.92
CA ARG A 337 2.82 -16.47 7.26
C ARG A 337 4.25 -17.02 7.17
N PRO A 338 4.88 -17.00 5.98
CA PRO A 338 6.12 -17.75 5.72
C PRO A 338 7.32 -17.27 6.53
N LEU A 339 7.35 -15.98 6.89
CA LEU A 339 8.43 -15.37 7.67
C LEU A 339 8.13 -15.35 9.18
N GLN A 340 7.09 -16.03 9.66
CA GLN A 340 6.90 -16.21 11.10
C GLN A 340 7.94 -17.20 11.62
N ALA A 341 8.66 -16.82 12.67
CA ALA A 341 9.64 -17.71 13.29
C ALA A 341 8.94 -18.72 14.22
N THR A 342 9.33 -19.99 14.11
CA THR A 342 8.96 -21.04 15.07
C THR A 342 9.73 -20.85 16.39
N GLY A 343 9.32 -21.52 17.46
CA GLY A 343 9.97 -21.39 18.77
C GLY A 343 11.41 -21.90 18.74
N ASP A 344 11.65 -22.94 17.97
CA ASP A 344 12.91 -23.62 17.72
C ASP A 344 13.71 -23.05 16.52
N ALA A 345 13.22 -22.00 15.84
CA ALA A 345 13.95 -21.41 14.72
C ALA A 345 15.34 -20.93 15.16
N HIS A 346 16.35 -21.26 14.36
CA HIS A 346 17.75 -20.94 14.58
C HIS A 346 17.94 -19.44 14.84
N ASP A 347 18.81 -19.08 15.78
CA ASP A 347 19.01 -17.69 16.21
C ASP A 347 19.42 -16.77 15.05
N LEU A 348 20.38 -17.23 14.24
CA LEU A 348 20.87 -16.52 13.05
C LEU A 348 19.82 -16.36 11.94
N TRP A 349 18.69 -17.09 11.99
CA TRP A 349 17.62 -16.94 11.01
C TRP A 349 16.64 -15.84 11.40
N ARG A 350 16.77 -15.26 12.60
CA ARG A 350 15.79 -14.30 13.11
C ARG A 350 16.13 -12.89 12.70
N LEU A 351 15.11 -12.08 12.41
CA LEU A 351 15.29 -10.66 12.21
C LEU A 351 15.84 -10.03 13.50
N PRO A 352 16.98 -9.30 13.44
CA PRO A 352 17.59 -8.71 14.64
C PRO A 352 16.67 -7.74 15.39
N ARG A 353 15.86 -6.98 14.65
CA ARG A 353 14.92 -6.00 15.20
C ARG A 353 13.66 -6.60 15.82
N ASP A 354 13.29 -7.81 15.39
CA ASP A 354 12.05 -8.46 15.78
C ASP A 354 12.17 -9.97 15.62
N ARG A 355 12.48 -10.61 16.74
CA ARG A 355 12.79 -12.03 16.79
C ARG A 355 11.59 -12.94 16.60
N ALA A 356 10.38 -12.39 16.50
CA ALA A 356 9.20 -13.16 16.11
C ALA A 356 9.21 -13.53 14.61
N PHE A 357 10.08 -12.91 13.81
CA PHE A 357 10.14 -13.10 12.36
C PHE A 357 11.49 -13.63 11.90
N LEU A 358 11.46 -14.37 10.78
CA LEU A 358 12.61 -14.85 10.05
C LEU A 358 13.16 -13.75 9.12
N ASP A 359 14.48 -13.70 8.98
CA ASP A 359 15.19 -12.76 8.13
C ASP A 359 15.30 -13.31 6.69
N PRO A 360 14.58 -12.74 5.70
CA PRO A 360 14.63 -13.21 4.32
C PRO A 360 15.96 -12.91 3.61
N THR A 361 16.88 -12.17 4.24
CA THR A 361 18.24 -11.97 3.72
C THR A 361 19.13 -13.21 3.91
N VAL A 362 18.76 -14.10 4.84
CA VAL A 362 19.43 -15.38 5.08
C VAL A 362 19.03 -16.41 4.00
N PRO A 363 19.97 -17.02 3.26
CA PRO A 363 19.68 -18.00 2.22
C PRO A 363 18.80 -19.17 2.66
N GLU A 364 19.06 -19.71 3.84
CA GLU A 364 18.36 -20.85 4.42
C GLU A 364 16.90 -20.52 4.75
N VAL A 365 16.63 -19.29 5.20
CA VAL A 365 15.25 -18.80 5.39
C VAL A 365 14.52 -18.77 4.04
N ARG A 366 15.16 -18.29 2.97
CA ARG A 366 14.55 -18.31 1.63
C ARG A 366 14.29 -19.72 1.15
N GLN A 367 15.20 -20.67 1.43
CA GLN A 367 15.00 -22.07 1.09
C GLN A 367 13.81 -22.67 1.86
N LYS A 368 13.71 -22.46 3.18
CA LYS A 368 12.55 -22.88 3.98
C LYS A 368 11.24 -22.36 3.39
N VAL A 369 11.18 -21.07 3.04
CA VAL A 369 9.98 -20.47 2.43
C VAL A 369 9.67 -21.12 1.09
N ALA A 370 10.68 -21.38 0.25
CA ALA A 370 10.48 -22.08 -1.01
C ALA A 370 9.93 -23.50 -0.81
N ASP A 371 10.45 -24.23 0.18
CA ASP A 371 10.01 -25.59 0.52
C ASP A 371 8.58 -25.61 1.05
N ASP A 372 8.21 -24.66 1.91
CA ASP A 372 6.84 -24.50 2.41
C ASP A 372 5.86 -24.24 1.26
N ILE A 373 6.20 -23.32 0.34
CA ILE A 373 5.37 -23.04 -0.84
C ILE A 373 5.28 -24.26 -1.76
N ALA A 374 6.38 -24.98 -1.98
CA ALA A 374 6.41 -26.18 -2.80
C ALA A 374 5.52 -27.28 -2.23
N ARG A 375 5.57 -27.50 -0.91
CA ARG A 375 4.72 -28.46 -0.20
C ARG A 375 3.24 -28.14 -0.36
N LEU A 376 2.84 -26.88 -0.14
CA LEU A 376 1.45 -26.45 -0.32
C LEU A 376 0.95 -26.68 -1.75
N ARG A 377 1.82 -26.43 -2.75
CA ARG A 377 1.49 -26.74 -4.15
C ARG A 377 1.37 -28.23 -4.41
N GLN A 378 2.21 -29.07 -3.80
CA GLN A 378 2.15 -30.53 -3.90
C GLN A 378 0.87 -31.10 -3.28
N TRP A 379 0.41 -30.55 -2.16
CA TRP A 379 -0.92 -30.86 -1.60
C TRP A 379 -2.06 -30.38 -2.49
N GLY A 380 -1.77 -29.53 -3.47
CA GLY A 380 -2.74 -29.00 -4.40
C GLY A 380 -3.42 -27.73 -3.91
N PHE A 381 -2.79 -26.89 -3.10
CA PHE A 381 -3.30 -25.55 -2.86
C PHE A 381 -2.74 -24.53 -3.87
N GLU A 382 -3.58 -23.59 -4.26
CA GLU A 382 -3.15 -22.36 -4.93
C GLU A 382 -2.85 -21.31 -3.84
N VAL A 383 -1.58 -21.10 -3.50
CA VAL A 383 -1.19 -20.09 -2.49
C VAL A 383 -1.57 -18.70 -2.99
N ARG A 384 -2.46 -18.00 -2.27
CA ARG A 384 -3.04 -16.72 -2.71
C ARG A 384 -2.95 -15.61 -1.66
N HIS A 385 -2.91 -15.93 -0.36
CA HIS A 385 -2.82 -14.91 0.68
C HIS A 385 -1.54 -15.07 1.52
N LEU A 386 -0.57 -14.21 1.22
CA LEU A 386 0.60 -13.96 2.04
C LEU A 386 0.40 -12.61 2.72
N ARG A 387 0.41 -12.56 4.06
CA ARG A 387 0.62 -11.27 4.71
C ARG A 387 2.10 -10.91 4.56
N GLN A 388 2.40 -9.91 3.74
CA GLN A 388 3.73 -9.29 3.71
C GLN A 388 4.07 -8.80 5.12
N VAL A 389 5.35 -8.88 5.50
CA VAL A 389 5.85 -8.33 6.77
C VAL A 389 5.59 -6.83 6.76
N GLY A 390 4.43 -6.43 7.28
CA GLY A 390 4.11 -5.05 7.60
C GLY A 390 4.97 -4.66 8.80
N LEU A 391 5.93 -3.79 8.53
CA LEU A 391 6.77 -3.11 9.49
C LEU A 391 6.00 -1.99 10.22
N SER A 392 4.74 -2.23 10.56
CA SER A 392 3.93 -1.31 11.36
C SER A 392 3.60 -2.02 12.66
N ASP A 393 4.37 -1.68 13.68
CA ASP A 393 4.00 -1.91 15.05
C ASP A 393 2.65 -1.22 15.30
N GLY A 394 1.78 -1.85 16.10
CA GLY A 394 0.51 -1.30 16.53
C GLY A 394 0.68 -0.24 17.63
N SER A 395 1.84 0.39 17.71
CA SER A 395 2.12 1.51 18.58
C SER A 395 2.04 2.79 17.75
N ARG A 396 1.32 3.78 18.29
CA ARG A 396 1.11 5.12 17.74
C ARG A 396 2.31 5.57 16.92
N ALA A 397 2.09 5.93 15.67
CA ALA A 397 2.98 6.85 14.97
C ALA A 397 3.15 8.07 15.90
N ASP A 398 4.33 8.18 16.48
CA ASP A 398 4.71 9.31 17.30
C ASP A 398 4.63 10.53 16.36
N GLU A 399 3.59 11.34 16.52
CA GLU A 399 3.49 12.67 15.94
C GLU A 399 4.62 13.50 16.56
N GLY A 400 5.82 13.33 15.99
CA GLY A 400 6.97 14.16 16.25
C GLY A 400 6.64 15.58 15.79
N ARG A 401 6.08 16.36 16.71
CA ARG A 401 5.85 17.79 16.62
C ARG A 401 7.14 18.46 16.16
N LEU A 402 7.18 18.85 14.89
CA LEU A 402 8.25 19.65 14.29
C LEU A 402 8.25 21.03 14.95
N ASP A 403 9.04 21.19 16.00
CA ASP A 403 9.28 22.48 16.64
C ASP A 403 10.29 23.27 15.78
N VAL A 404 9.76 23.95 14.76
CA VAL A 404 10.54 24.84 13.89
C VAL A 404 10.84 26.13 14.67
N ARG A 405 11.94 26.13 15.43
CA ARG A 405 12.52 27.39 15.93
C ARG A 405 13.25 28.09 14.79
N LEU A 406 12.55 29.03 14.15
CA LEU A 406 13.16 30.04 13.28
C LEU A 406 14.10 30.91 14.12
N GLY A 407 15.40 30.76 13.91
CA GLY A 407 16.42 31.64 14.46
C GLY A 407 16.35 33.02 13.82
N ALA A 408 15.61 33.94 14.45
CA ALA A 408 15.75 35.37 14.18
C ALA A 408 17.03 35.87 14.84
N ARG A 409 18.05 36.15 14.02
CA ARG A 409 19.20 36.97 14.45
C ARG A 409 18.72 38.41 14.63
N ALA A 410 18.77 38.91 15.87
CA ALA A 410 18.74 40.34 16.14
C ALA A 410 20.16 40.78 16.53
N HIS A 411 20.70 41.72 15.76
CA HIS A 411 21.88 42.50 16.08
C HIS A 411 21.54 43.53 17.18
N ASN A 412 22.41 43.62 18.20
CA ASN A 412 22.87 44.81 18.93
C ASN A 412 23.70 44.27 20.13
N GLY A 413 24.95 44.62 20.41
CA GLY A 413 25.69 45.84 20.13
C GLY A 413 25.85 46.63 21.43
N ARG A 414 27.06 46.58 22.03
CA ARG A 414 27.58 47.34 23.20
C ARG A 414 27.04 46.85 24.56
N GLY A 415 27.78 46.80 25.65
CA GLY A 415 29.11 47.28 26.03
C GLY A 415 29.16 47.18 27.57
N ASP A 416 30.35 46.93 28.09
CA ASP A 416 30.77 46.77 29.50
C ASP A 416 30.46 45.44 30.21
#